data_AF-A0A7X4GHQ9-F1
#
_entry.id   AF-A0A7X4GHQ9-F1
#
_cell.length_a   1.000
_cell.length_b   1.000
_cell.length_c   1.000
_cell.angle_alpha   90.00
_cell.angle_beta   90.00
_cell.angle_gamma   90.00
#
_symmetry.space_group_name_H-M   'P 1'
#
loop_
_entity.id
_entity.type
_entity.pdbx_description
1 polymer ?
#
loop_
_entity_poly.entity_id
_entity_poly.type
_entity_poly.pdbx_seq_one_letter_code
_entity_poly.pdbx_strand_id
1 'polypeptide(L)'
;MIALAAIAIASPAAAKAETPRELLTTAAFQTSDKPRALALIGQAIAGSDAILAKRPGDREATLQRGIAIGYRGKLTRSRSDVKASLAAFERLAAQHPRDAEVQMVIAGWHLGAIDQLGGFLARTALGAKSASGEAALGRALTLGGERAFYPGMAALLQLRKNHSDLAPARRWAEAAAAGQTPTALDATMKRAASAILPMLRANDGKGAAALARKLLPFGKIAD
;
A
#
# COMPACT_ATOMS: atom_id res chain seq x y z
N MET A 1 -22.78 -50.72 35.94
CA MET A 1 -22.57 -49.31 35.57
C MET A 1 -21.61 -49.28 34.39
N ILE A 2 -22.10 -48.93 33.19
CA ILE A 2 -21.28 -48.83 31.97
C ILE A 2 -21.00 -47.34 31.75
N ALA A 3 -19.73 -46.96 31.76
CA ALA A 3 -19.29 -45.59 31.50
C ALA A 3 -19.18 -45.36 29.99
N LEU A 4 -19.98 -44.41 29.45
CA LEU A 4 -19.83 -43.91 28.09
C LEU A 4 -18.76 -42.81 28.08
N ALA A 5 -17.66 -43.03 27.38
CA ALA A 5 -16.68 -42.00 27.05
C ALA A 5 -17.14 -41.24 25.80
N ALA A 6 -17.45 -39.95 25.96
CA ALA A 6 -17.77 -39.06 24.84
C ALA A 6 -16.46 -38.55 24.19
N ILE A 7 -16.18 -39.00 22.97
CA ILE A 7 -15.09 -38.48 22.15
C ILE A 7 -15.61 -37.22 21.44
N ALA A 8 -15.14 -36.05 21.87
CA ALA A 8 -15.37 -34.79 21.18
C ALA A 8 -14.48 -34.71 19.92
N ILE A 9 -15.08 -34.82 18.75
CA ILE A 9 -14.40 -34.62 17.47
C ILE A 9 -14.28 -33.11 17.24
N ALA A 10 -13.11 -32.54 17.49
CA ALA A 10 -12.81 -31.16 17.12
C ALA A 10 -12.76 -31.05 15.58
N SER A 11 -13.73 -30.36 14.99
CA SER A 11 -13.69 -30.04 13.56
C SER A 11 -12.52 -29.09 13.27
N PRO A 12 -11.64 -29.38 12.29
CA PRO A 12 -10.59 -28.43 11.92
C PRO A 12 -11.23 -27.16 11.37
N ALA A 13 -10.91 -26.02 11.96
CA ALA A 13 -11.29 -24.72 11.43
C ALA A 13 -10.76 -24.61 9.99
N ALA A 14 -11.65 -24.49 9.01
CA ALA A 14 -11.27 -24.30 7.62
C ALA A 14 -10.34 -23.09 7.53
N ALA A 15 -9.10 -23.32 7.09
CA ALA A 15 -8.17 -22.23 6.82
C ALA A 15 -8.81 -21.30 5.78
N LYS A 16 -9.10 -20.05 6.18
CA LYS A 16 -9.59 -19.04 5.22
C LYS A 16 -8.51 -18.86 4.15
N ALA A 17 -8.90 -19.00 2.89
CA ALA A 17 -8.01 -18.74 1.77
C ALA A 17 -7.51 -17.27 1.86
N GLU A 18 -6.20 -17.09 1.70
CA GLU A 18 -5.57 -15.77 1.75
C GLU A 18 -6.15 -14.88 0.64
N THR A 19 -6.62 -13.69 1.02
CA THR A 19 -7.23 -12.74 0.08
C THR A 19 -6.15 -12.06 -0.77
N PRO A 20 -6.49 -11.55 -1.98
CA PRO A 20 -5.55 -10.77 -2.78
C PRO A 20 -4.89 -9.62 -2.01
N ARG A 21 -5.62 -8.97 -1.10
CA ARG A 21 -5.10 -7.90 -0.25
C ARG A 21 -4.03 -8.39 0.73
N GLU A 22 -4.24 -9.54 1.36
CA GLU A 22 -3.29 -10.14 2.31
C GLU A 22 -2.00 -10.53 1.56
N LEU A 23 -2.14 -11.20 0.42
CA LEU A 23 -1.01 -11.55 -0.46
C LEU A 23 -0.18 -10.31 -0.84
N LEU A 24 -0.85 -9.22 -1.24
CA LEU A 24 -0.18 -7.98 -1.62
C LEU A 24 0.47 -7.26 -0.44
N THR A 25 -0.14 -7.31 0.75
CA THR A 25 0.43 -6.75 1.98
C THR A 25 1.73 -7.50 2.34
N THR A 26 1.71 -8.83 2.26
CA THR A 26 2.89 -9.68 2.49
C THR A 26 3.98 -9.43 1.44
N ALA A 27 3.60 -9.37 0.16
CA ALA A 27 4.53 -9.10 -0.94
C ALA A 27 5.24 -7.75 -0.77
N ALA A 28 4.48 -6.69 -0.44
CA ALA A 28 4.99 -5.33 -0.40
C ALA A 28 5.78 -4.98 0.86
N PHE A 29 5.35 -5.45 2.04
CA PHE A 29 5.89 -4.94 3.31
C PHE A 29 6.67 -5.97 4.12
N GLN A 30 6.52 -7.25 3.81
CA GLN A 30 7.08 -8.34 4.63
C GLN A 30 8.16 -9.13 3.91
N THR A 31 8.09 -9.20 2.58
CA THR A 31 9.06 -9.91 1.76
C THR A 31 10.32 -9.07 1.47
N SER A 32 11.50 -9.70 1.54
CA SER A 32 12.79 -9.13 1.10
C SER A 32 13.34 -9.80 -0.18
N ASP A 33 12.67 -10.83 -0.68
CA ASP A 33 13.05 -11.60 -1.86
C ASP A 33 12.15 -11.28 -3.08
N LYS A 34 12.77 -10.85 -4.18
CA LYS A 34 12.04 -10.41 -5.37
C LYS A 34 11.24 -11.54 -6.06
N PRO A 35 11.80 -12.74 -6.32
CA PRO A 35 11.04 -13.88 -6.81
C PRO A 35 9.82 -14.21 -5.95
N ARG A 36 9.97 -14.25 -4.62
CA ARG A 36 8.85 -14.50 -3.71
C ARG A 36 7.78 -13.42 -3.80
N ALA A 37 8.17 -12.14 -3.85
CA ALA A 37 7.22 -11.05 -4.01
C ALA A 37 6.44 -11.16 -5.33
N LEU A 38 7.13 -11.48 -6.44
CA LEU A 38 6.49 -11.70 -7.74
C LEU A 38 5.52 -12.89 -7.74
N ALA A 39 5.84 -13.97 -7.04
CA ALA A 39 4.94 -15.13 -6.90
C ALA A 39 3.65 -14.74 -6.15
N LEU A 40 3.77 -14.02 -5.03
CA LEU A 40 2.61 -13.52 -4.27
C LEU A 40 1.76 -12.55 -5.09
N ILE A 41 2.39 -11.65 -5.86
CA ILE A 41 1.70 -10.74 -6.78
C ILE A 41 0.94 -11.54 -7.85
N GLY A 42 1.54 -12.58 -8.43
CA GLY A 42 0.88 -13.45 -9.40
C GLY A 42 -0.36 -14.15 -8.82
N GLN A 43 -0.26 -14.65 -7.58
CA GLN A 43 -1.39 -15.23 -6.87
C GLN A 43 -2.50 -14.19 -6.62
N ALA A 44 -2.14 -12.96 -6.25
CA ALA A 44 -3.11 -11.88 -6.04
C ALA A 44 -3.84 -11.48 -7.34
N ILE A 45 -3.14 -11.49 -8.49
CA ILE A 45 -3.76 -11.28 -9.81
C ILE A 45 -4.77 -12.40 -10.09
N ALA A 46 -4.34 -13.66 -9.99
CA ALA A 46 -5.21 -14.81 -10.26
C ALA A 46 -6.43 -14.84 -9.33
N GLY A 47 -6.24 -14.56 -8.03
CA GLY A 47 -7.34 -14.47 -7.06
C GLY A 47 -8.32 -13.33 -7.39
N SER A 48 -7.81 -12.16 -7.78
CA SER A 48 -8.66 -11.04 -8.19
C SER A 48 -9.43 -11.35 -9.48
N ASP A 49 -8.77 -11.97 -10.46
CA ASP A 49 -9.39 -12.40 -11.72
C ASP A 49 -10.52 -13.42 -11.46
N ALA A 50 -10.30 -14.38 -10.57
CA ALA A 50 -11.33 -15.36 -10.19
C ALA A 50 -12.55 -14.71 -9.51
N ILE A 51 -12.35 -13.66 -8.72
CA ILE A 51 -13.45 -12.88 -8.12
C ILE A 51 -14.19 -12.11 -9.21
N LEU A 52 -13.47 -11.44 -10.12
CA LEU A 52 -14.05 -10.63 -11.18
C LEU A 52 -14.80 -11.48 -12.23
N ALA A 53 -14.36 -12.71 -12.48
CA ALA A 53 -15.09 -13.64 -13.34
C ALA A 53 -16.49 -13.96 -12.78
N LYS A 54 -16.65 -14.00 -11.46
CA LYS A 54 -17.92 -14.24 -10.78
C LYS A 54 -18.70 -12.94 -10.53
N ARG A 55 -18.00 -11.84 -10.31
CA ARG A 55 -18.53 -10.51 -9.97
C ARG A 55 -17.77 -9.43 -10.73
N PRO A 56 -18.12 -9.16 -12.01
CA PRO A 56 -17.36 -8.23 -12.85
C PRO A 56 -17.28 -6.78 -12.33
N GLY A 57 -18.23 -6.38 -11.48
CA GLY A 57 -18.26 -5.07 -10.82
C GLY A 57 -17.65 -5.05 -9.42
N ASP A 58 -16.92 -6.08 -9.00
CA ASP A 58 -16.32 -6.13 -7.67
C ASP A 58 -15.20 -5.07 -7.55
N ARG A 59 -15.51 -4.00 -6.80
CA ARG A 59 -14.60 -2.86 -6.59
C ARG A 59 -13.31 -3.27 -5.89
N GLU A 60 -13.38 -4.17 -4.92
CA GLU A 60 -12.20 -4.58 -4.15
C GLU A 60 -11.26 -5.42 -5.01
N ALA A 61 -11.78 -6.40 -5.74
CA ALA A 61 -10.98 -7.20 -6.67
C ALA A 61 -10.40 -6.34 -7.78
N THR A 62 -11.14 -5.36 -8.30
CA THR A 62 -10.61 -4.40 -9.29
C THR A 62 -9.44 -3.59 -8.72
N LEU A 63 -9.56 -3.09 -7.48
CA LEU A 63 -8.48 -2.35 -6.83
C LEU A 63 -7.25 -3.24 -6.63
N GLN A 64 -7.42 -4.42 -6.01
CA GLN A 64 -6.30 -5.31 -5.71
C GLN A 64 -5.61 -5.79 -6.98
N ARG A 65 -6.36 -6.09 -8.05
CA ARG A 65 -5.79 -6.40 -9.36
C ARG A 65 -4.93 -5.25 -9.91
N GLY A 66 -5.44 -4.01 -9.83
CA GLY A 66 -4.70 -2.82 -10.25
C GLY A 66 -3.39 -2.64 -9.47
N ILE A 67 -3.44 -2.79 -8.14
CA ILE A 67 -2.26 -2.75 -7.26
C ILE A 67 -1.27 -3.84 -7.66
N ALA A 68 -1.73 -5.07 -7.85
CA ALA A 68 -0.89 -6.21 -8.21
C ALA A 68 -0.19 -6.00 -9.55
N ILE A 69 -0.90 -5.50 -10.57
CA ILE A 69 -0.32 -5.15 -11.88
C ILE A 69 0.73 -4.05 -11.72
N GLY A 70 0.43 -2.99 -10.96
CA GLY A 70 1.39 -1.91 -10.71
C GLY A 70 2.65 -2.39 -9.98
N TYR A 71 2.48 -3.28 -9.00
CA TYR A 71 3.58 -3.91 -8.27
C TYR A 71 4.42 -4.82 -9.15
N ARG A 72 3.79 -5.66 -9.99
CA ARG A 72 4.49 -6.45 -11.01
C ARG A 72 5.32 -5.54 -11.89
N GLY A 73 4.71 -4.48 -12.42
CA GLY A 73 5.37 -3.50 -13.27
C GLY A 73 6.56 -2.82 -12.60
N LYS A 74 6.45 -2.45 -11.32
CA LYS A 74 7.56 -1.87 -10.55
C LYS A 74 8.73 -2.85 -10.42
N LEU A 75 8.46 -4.12 -10.09
CA LEU A 75 9.51 -5.13 -9.88
C LEU A 75 10.13 -5.62 -11.20
N THR A 76 9.35 -5.71 -12.28
CA THR A 76 9.83 -6.17 -13.60
C THR A 76 10.29 -5.03 -14.52
N ARG A 77 10.17 -3.77 -14.07
CA ARG A 77 10.41 -2.55 -14.87
C ARG A 77 9.51 -2.47 -16.12
N SER A 78 8.31 -3.06 -16.08
CA SER A 78 7.33 -3.01 -17.16
C SER A 78 6.56 -1.69 -17.15
N ARG A 79 6.85 -0.82 -18.12
CA ARG A 79 6.15 0.47 -18.29
C ARG A 79 4.67 0.30 -18.62
N SER A 80 4.33 -0.74 -19.38
CA SER A 80 2.93 -1.03 -19.76
C SER A 80 2.10 -1.40 -18.54
N ASP A 81 2.61 -2.28 -17.66
CA ASP A 81 1.94 -2.64 -16.41
C ASP A 81 1.78 -1.42 -15.49
N VAL A 82 2.83 -0.61 -15.34
CA VAL A 82 2.77 0.61 -14.53
C VAL A 82 1.70 1.58 -15.06
N LYS A 83 1.65 1.83 -16.38
CA LYS A 83 0.60 2.68 -16.98
C LYS A 83 -0.80 2.07 -16.86
N ALA A 84 -0.94 0.76 -17.08
CA ALA A 84 -2.21 0.07 -16.96
C ALA A 84 -2.78 0.15 -15.53
N SER A 85 -1.92 0.10 -14.51
CA SER A 85 -2.36 0.26 -13.12
C SER A 85 -2.94 1.65 -12.83
N LEU A 86 -2.30 2.73 -13.31
CA LEU A 86 -2.84 4.08 -13.14
C LEU A 86 -4.21 4.23 -13.83
N ALA A 87 -4.32 3.79 -15.07
CA ALA A 87 -5.59 3.87 -15.81
C ALA A 87 -6.72 3.11 -15.08
N ALA A 88 -6.39 1.98 -14.44
CA ALA A 88 -7.34 1.25 -13.61
C ALA A 88 -7.76 2.05 -12.36
N PHE A 89 -6.80 2.70 -11.68
CA PHE A 89 -7.09 3.53 -10.50
C PHE A 89 -7.91 4.77 -10.85
N GLU A 90 -7.59 5.46 -11.94
CA GLU A 90 -8.32 6.65 -12.39
C GLU A 90 -9.77 6.30 -12.74
N ARG A 91 -10.00 5.17 -13.42
CA ARG A 91 -11.35 4.67 -13.70
C ARG A 91 -12.11 4.32 -12.41
N LEU A 92 -11.46 3.66 -11.45
CA LEU A 92 -12.05 3.41 -10.13
C LEU A 92 -12.38 4.71 -9.39
N ALA A 93 -11.52 5.72 -9.48
CA ALA A 93 -11.76 7.01 -8.83
C ALA A 93 -12.95 7.75 -9.44
N ALA A 94 -13.14 7.64 -10.76
CA ALA A 94 -14.30 8.19 -11.44
C ALA A 94 -15.61 7.50 -11.00
N GLN A 95 -15.59 6.18 -10.79
CA GLN A 95 -16.74 5.40 -10.33
C GLN A 95 -17.01 5.58 -8.83
N HIS A 96 -15.97 5.77 -8.04
CA HIS A 96 -16.02 5.86 -6.58
C HIS A 96 -15.23 7.10 -6.09
N PRO A 97 -15.74 8.33 -6.30
CA PRO A 97 -14.99 9.56 -6.01
C PRO A 97 -14.68 9.78 -4.53
N ARG A 98 -15.44 9.13 -3.63
CA ARG A 98 -15.25 9.19 -2.16
C ARG A 98 -14.38 8.05 -1.61
N ASP A 99 -13.70 7.32 -2.48
CA ASP A 99 -12.90 6.19 -2.09
C ASP A 99 -11.47 6.58 -1.70
N ALA A 100 -11.22 6.61 -0.39
CA ALA A 100 -9.92 7.00 0.16
C ALA A 100 -8.76 6.09 -0.31
N GLU A 101 -8.98 4.78 -0.45
CA GLU A 101 -7.91 3.86 -0.87
C GLU A 101 -7.53 4.06 -2.33
N VAL A 102 -8.52 4.29 -3.21
CA VAL A 102 -8.26 4.60 -4.61
C VAL A 102 -7.45 5.91 -4.73
N GLN A 103 -7.81 6.93 -3.97
CA GLN A 103 -7.04 8.18 -3.94
C GLN A 103 -5.62 7.97 -3.42
N MET A 104 -5.42 7.11 -2.42
CA MET A 104 -4.09 6.80 -1.90
C MET A 104 -3.21 6.07 -2.92
N VAL A 105 -3.75 5.11 -3.68
CA VAL A 105 -2.94 4.42 -4.71
C VAL A 105 -2.59 5.33 -5.89
N ILE A 106 -3.46 6.28 -6.26
CA ILE A 106 -3.14 7.33 -7.25
C ILE A 106 -2.01 8.22 -6.73
N ALA A 107 -2.09 8.64 -5.47
CA ALA A 107 -1.04 9.43 -4.83
C ALA A 107 0.31 8.67 -4.84
N GLY A 108 0.30 7.41 -4.38
CA GLY A 108 1.47 6.55 -4.35
C GLY A 108 2.06 6.30 -5.74
N TRP A 109 1.22 6.16 -6.78
CA TRP A 109 1.67 5.99 -8.16
C TRP A 109 2.45 7.21 -8.66
N HIS A 110 1.87 8.41 -8.54
CA HIS A 110 2.50 9.64 -9.02
C HIS A 110 3.76 10.00 -8.22
N LEU A 111 3.64 10.01 -6.89
CA LEU A 111 4.73 10.43 -6.01
C LEU A 111 5.86 9.40 -6.00
N GLY A 112 5.53 8.11 -6.03
CA GLY A 112 6.50 7.03 -6.12
C GLY A 112 7.26 7.02 -7.45
N ALA A 113 6.58 7.27 -8.58
CA ALA A 113 7.24 7.38 -9.88
C ALA A 113 8.23 8.55 -9.91
N ILE A 114 7.85 9.71 -9.34
CA ILE A 114 8.71 10.90 -9.25
C ILE A 114 9.91 10.66 -8.34
N ASP A 115 9.72 10.05 -7.18
CA ASP A 115 10.80 9.70 -6.26
C ASP A 115 11.78 8.69 -6.88
N GLN A 116 11.30 7.74 -7.67
CA GLN A 116 12.14 6.70 -8.26
C GLN A 116 12.89 7.16 -9.52
N LEU A 117 12.26 7.93 -10.41
CA LEU A 117 12.82 8.30 -11.72
C LEU A 117 13.28 9.76 -11.79
N GLY A 118 12.95 10.57 -10.79
CA GLY A 118 13.06 12.03 -10.87
C GLY A 118 11.91 12.64 -11.67
N GLY A 119 11.61 13.92 -11.39
CA GLY A 119 10.43 14.60 -11.93
C GLY A 119 10.37 14.68 -13.46
N PHE A 120 11.51 14.88 -14.13
CA PHE A 120 11.56 14.96 -15.60
C PHE A 120 11.25 13.61 -16.26
N LEU A 121 11.98 12.54 -15.91
CA LEU A 121 11.78 11.22 -16.51
C LEU A 121 10.44 10.60 -16.11
N ALA A 122 10.00 10.76 -14.86
CA ALA A 122 8.69 10.27 -14.43
C ALA A 122 7.55 10.90 -15.25
N ARG A 123 7.65 12.21 -15.55
CA ARG A 123 6.68 12.91 -16.38
C ARG A 123 6.72 12.44 -17.83
N THR A 124 7.89 12.38 -18.45
CA THR A 124 8.02 12.06 -19.89
C THR A 124 7.78 10.58 -20.20
N ALA A 125 8.30 9.67 -19.37
CA ALA A 125 8.17 8.23 -19.62
C ALA A 125 6.81 7.68 -19.18
N LEU A 126 6.31 8.14 -18.03
CA LEU A 126 5.13 7.57 -17.38
C LEU A 126 3.92 8.51 -17.35
N GLY A 127 4.11 9.83 -17.45
CA GLY A 127 3.03 10.81 -17.30
C GLY A 127 2.81 11.27 -15.86
N ALA A 128 3.77 11.02 -14.95
CA ALA A 128 3.60 11.37 -13.55
C ALA A 128 3.60 12.88 -13.29
N LYS A 129 2.74 13.32 -12.36
CA LYS A 129 2.55 14.73 -12.00
C LYS A 129 2.47 14.89 -10.48
N SER A 130 3.33 15.74 -9.90
CA SER A 130 3.35 16.00 -8.45
C SER A 130 2.02 16.55 -7.96
N ALA A 131 1.46 17.53 -8.68
CA ALA A 131 0.17 18.14 -8.34
C ALA A 131 -0.97 17.11 -8.28
N SER A 132 -1.03 16.18 -9.25
CA SER A 132 -2.03 15.10 -9.23
C SER A 132 -1.84 14.17 -8.03
N GLY A 133 -0.60 13.79 -7.74
CA GLY A 133 -0.27 12.94 -6.59
C GLY A 133 -0.61 13.60 -5.25
N GLU A 134 -0.29 14.88 -5.08
CA GLU A 134 -0.57 15.65 -3.87
C GLU A 134 -2.07 15.89 -3.66
N ALA A 135 -2.80 16.22 -4.73
CA ALA A 135 -4.25 16.38 -4.67
C ALA A 135 -4.94 15.06 -4.28
N ALA A 136 -4.47 13.93 -4.84
CA ALA A 136 -4.98 12.61 -4.47
C ALA A 136 -4.62 12.25 -3.02
N LEU A 137 -3.40 12.57 -2.56
CA LEU A 137 -2.98 12.34 -1.18
C LEU A 137 -3.86 13.14 -0.19
N GLY A 138 -4.11 14.42 -0.49
CA GLY A 138 -5.02 15.25 0.29
C GLY A 138 -6.41 14.65 0.39
N ARG A 139 -6.99 14.21 -0.73
CA ARG A 139 -8.30 13.53 -0.73
C ARG A 139 -8.29 12.23 0.07
N ALA A 140 -7.24 11.42 -0.05
CA ALA A 140 -7.11 10.18 0.72
C ALA A 140 -7.07 10.43 2.23
N LEU A 141 -6.37 11.48 2.67
CA LEU A 141 -6.33 11.89 4.07
C LEU A 141 -7.69 12.39 4.57
N THR A 142 -8.40 13.19 3.77
CA THR A 142 -9.74 13.71 4.13
C THR A 142 -10.78 12.60 4.19
N LEU A 143 -10.76 11.65 3.24
CA LEU A 143 -11.74 10.58 3.13
C LEU A 143 -11.43 9.38 4.04
N GLY A 144 -10.17 9.23 4.47
CA GLY A 144 -9.65 8.04 5.14
C GLY A 144 -10.11 7.84 6.60
N GLY A 145 -10.77 8.84 7.18
CA GLY A 145 -11.21 8.83 8.57
C GLY A 145 -10.04 8.67 9.54
N GLU A 146 -10.27 7.97 10.65
CA GLU A 146 -9.27 7.77 11.72
C GLU A 146 -8.33 6.59 11.48
N ARG A 147 -8.33 5.99 10.28
CA ARG A 147 -7.49 4.84 9.96
C ARG A 147 -6.02 5.24 9.91
N ALA A 148 -5.17 4.46 10.58
CA ALA A 148 -3.72 4.70 10.62
C ALA A 148 -3.04 4.62 9.24
N PHE A 149 -3.62 3.88 8.29
CA PHE A 149 -3.05 3.67 6.97
C PHE A 149 -2.73 4.97 6.22
N TYR A 150 -3.69 5.89 6.11
CA TYR A 150 -3.56 7.08 5.27
C TYR A 150 -2.52 8.09 5.77
N PRO A 151 -2.59 8.57 7.03
CA PRO A 151 -1.55 9.44 7.58
C PRO A 151 -0.20 8.72 7.65
N GLY A 152 -0.15 7.41 7.91
CA GLY A 152 1.11 6.66 7.94
C GLY A 152 1.81 6.67 6.58
N MET A 153 1.07 6.39 5.51
CA MET A 153 1.59 6.45 4.15
C MET A 153 1.98 7.88 3.73
N ALA A 154 1.18 8.88 4.11
CA ALA A 154 1.49 10.28 3.84
C ALA A 154 2.81 10.73 4.49
N ALA A 155 3.07 10.34 5.74
CA ALA A 155 4.32 10.64 6.43
C ALA A 155 5.54 10.05 5.72
N LEU A 156 5.44 8.79 5.29
CA LEU A 156 6.52 8.11 4.57
C LEU A 156 6.79 8.77 3.20
N LEU A 157 5.74 9.08 2.44
CA LEU A 157 5.87 9.74 1.14
C LEU A 157 6.44 11.17 1.27
N GLN A 158 6.04 11.92 2.29
CA GLN A 158 6.60 13.24 2.55
C GLN A 158 8.09 13.20 2.84
N LEU A 159 8.55 12.26 3.67
CA LEU A 159 9.96 12.09 3.97
C LEU A 159 10.78 11.75 2.71
N ARG A 160 10.21 11.00 1.77
CA ARG A 160 10.85 10.72 0.47
C ARG A 160 10.92 11.96 -0.41
N LYS A 161 9.85 12.76 -0.42
CA LYS A 161 9.77 13.99 -1.22
C LYS A 161 10.68 15.09 -0.68
N ASN A 162 10.60 15.39 0.61
CA ASN A 162 11.32 16.47 1.25
C ASN A 162 11.58 16.13 2.73
N HIS A 163 12.77 15.61 3.01
CA HIS A 163 13.22 15.30 4.36
C HIS A 163 13.85 16.48 5.11
N SER A 164 13.79 17.69 4.54
CA SER A 164 14.18 18.91 5.25
C SER A 164 12.97 19.59 5.90
N ASP A 165 11.76 19.39 5.34
CA ASP A 165 10.50 19.85 5.94
C ASP A 165 9.81 18.71 6.70
N LEU A 166 10.09 18.65 8.00
CA LEU A 166 9.65 17.54 8.87
C LEU A 166 8.27 17.76 9.49
N ALA A 167 7.75 18.99 9.50
CA ALA A 167 6.52 19.29 10.22
C ALA A 167 5.30 18.52 9.67
N PRO A 168 5.07 18.43 8.34
CA PRO A 168 3.97 17.62 7.80
C PRO A 168 4.14 16.13 8.10
N ALA A 169 5.37 15.62 7.91
CA ALA A 169 5.69 14.21 8.17
C ALA A 169 5.46 13.83 9.63
N ARG A 170 5.90 14.67 10.57
CA ARG A 170 5.70 14.47 12.01
C ARG A 170 4.22 14.45 12.37
N ARG A 171 3.45 15.47 11.92
CA ARG A 171 2.00 15.54 12.19
C ARG A 171 1.28 14.29 11.71
N TRP A 172 1.58 13.82 10.51
CA TRP A 172 0.97 12.61 9.97
C TRP A 172 1.45 11.33 10.66
N ALA A 173 2.72 11.24 11.04
CA ALA A 173 3.22 10.11 11.80
C ALA A 173 2.55 10.02 13.20
N GLU A 174 2.33 11.15 13.87
CA GLU A 174 1.61 11.22 15.15
C GLU A 174 0.15 10.80 14.98
N ALA A 175 -0.54 11.30 13.95
CA ALA A 175 -1.91 10.89 13.63
C ALA A 175 -2.02 9.39 13.33
N ALA A 176 -1.06 8.82 12.60
CA ALA A 176 -1.03 7.39 12.30
C ALA A 176 -0.75 6.53 13.54
N ALA A 177 0.11 7.00 14.45
CA ALA A 177 0.38 6.32 15.71
C ALA A 177 -0.86 6.30 16.63
N ALA A 178 -1.70 7.33 16.58
CA ALA A 178 -2.96 7.39 17.31
C ALA A 178 -4.13 6.67 16.60
N GLY A 179 -4.04 6.49 15.28
CA GLY A 179 -5.14 5.98 14.45
C GLY A 179 -5.56 4.54 14.73
N GLN A 180 -6.77 4.22 14.23
CA GLN A 180 -7.41 2.91 14.28
C GLN A 180 -6.73 1.94 13.31
N THR A 181 -6.74 0.65 13.67
CA THR A 181 -6.13 -0.42 12.86
C THR A 181 -7.10 -1.55 12.51
N PRO A 182 -8.16 -1.28 11.73
CA PRO A 182 -9.14 -2.30 11.36
C PRO A 182 -8.57 -3.38 10.42
N THR A 183 -7.47 -3.10 9.72
CA THR A 183 -6.80 -4.08 8.84
C THR A 183 -5.33 -4.30 9.22
N ALA A 184 -4.75 -5.40 8.74
CA ALA A 184 -3.32 -5.68 8.88
C ALA A 184 -2.42 -4.60 8.23
N LEU A 185 -2.90 -3.96 7.16
CA LEU A 185 -2.21 -2.87 6.51
C LEU A 185 -2.18 -1.62 7.38
N ASP A 186 -3.29 -1.29 8.06
CA ASP A 186 -3.33 -0.19 9.03
C ASP A 186 -2.35 -0.44 10.19
N ALA A 187 -2.33 -1.67 10.73
CA ALA A 187 -1.39 -2.04 11.78
C ALA A 187 0.08 -1.91 11.32
N THR A 188 0.36 -2.25 10.05
CA THR A 188 1.69 -2.08 9.46
C THR A 188 2.06 -0.61 9.37
N MET A 189 1.15 0.26 8.94
CA MET A 189 1.40 1.70 8.84
C MET A 189 1.53 2.38 10.20
N LYS A 190 0.74 1.98 11.19
CA LYS A 190 0.87 2.45 12.57
C LYS A 190 2.25 2.15 13.14
N ARG A 191 2.76 0.92 12.94
CA ARG A 191 4.12 0.54 13.35
C ARG A 191 5.18 1.33 12.61
N ALA A 192 5.05 1.49 11.28
CA ALA A 192 5.98 2.25 10.47
C ALA A 192 6.06 3.72 10.91
N ALA A 193 4.92 4.37 11.11
CA ALA A 193 4.84 5.74 11.62
C ALA A 193 5.47 5.86 13.02
N SER A 194 5.16 4.93 13.92
CA SER A 194 5.74 4.92 15.27
C SER A 194 7.27 4.77 15.24
N ALA A 195 7.81 4.01 14.28
CA ALA A 195 9.25 3.79 14.14
C ALA A 195 10.02 5.05 13.67
N ILE A 196 9.40 5.93 12.87
CA ILE A 196 10.05 7.16 12.38
C ILE A 196 9.91 8.35 13.35
N LEU A 197 8.95 8.30 14.29
CA LEU A 197 8.69 9.40 15.22
C LEU A 197 9.90 9.84 16.06
N PRO A 198 10.74 8.94 16.61
CA PRO A 198 11.93 9.36 17.37
C PRO A 198 12.87 10.25 16.55
N MET A 199 13.14 9.87 15.29
CA MET A 199 13.99 10.64 14.38
C MET A 199 13.37 12.00 14.04
N LEU A 200 12.06 12.03 13.76
CA LEU A 200 11.32 13.27 13.50
C LEU A 200 11.36 14.23 14.69
N ARG A 201 11.27 13.71 15.92
CA ARG A 201 11.34 14.51 17.15
C ARG A 201 12.75 15.03 17.43
N ALA A 202 13.77 14.29 17.02
CA ALA A 202 15.17 14.69 17.09
C ALA A 202 15.62 15.58 15.92
N ASN A 203 14.71 15.99 15.02
CA ASN A 203 15.01 16.69 13.77
C ASN A 203 15.98 15.94 12.84
N ASP A 204 16.10 14.62 12.99
CA ASP A 204 16.88 13.76 12.11
C ASP A 204 16.09 13.39 10.85
N GLY A 205 15.98 14.36 9.94
CA GLY A 205 15.27 14.18 8.68
C GLY A 205 15.91 13.13 7.76
N LYS A 206 17.25 13.10 7.72
CA LYS A 206 18.00 12.14 6.88
C LYS A 206 17.80 10.71 7.35
N GLY A 207 17.93 10.45 8.66
CA GLY A 207 17.67 9.15 9.24
C GLY A 207 16.21 8.72 9.06
N ALA A 208 15.27 9.64 9.29
CA ALA A 208 13.84 9.37 9.09
C ALA A 208 13.54 8.98 7.63
N ALA A 209 14.14 9.67 6.65
CA ALA A 209 13.97 9.36 5.23
C ALA A 209 14.61 8.01 4.83
N ALA A 210 15.78 7.69 5.38
CA ALA A 210 16.43 6.40 5.17
C ALA A 210 15.58 5.24 5.71
N LEU A 211 14.98 5.40 6.90
CA LEU A 211 14.06 4.42 7.47
C LEU A 211 12.76 4.35 6.66
N ALA A 212 12.20 5.49 6.25
CA ALA A 212 10.99 5.54 5.43
C ALA A 212 11.15 4.80 4.09
N ARG A 213 12.34 4.86 3.47
CA ARG A 213 12.65 4.10 2.25
C ARG A 213 12.48 2.59 2.45
N LYS A 214 12.87 2.06 3.62
CA LYS A 214 12.74 0.63 3.96
C LYS A 214 11.31 0.23 4.32
N LEU A 215 10.51 1.17 4.82
CA LEU A 215 9.14 0.93 5.28
C LEU A 215 8.07 1.06 4.18
N LEU A 216 8.42 1.66 3.04
CA LEU A 216 7.54 1.73 1.87
C LEU A 216 7.47 0.39 1.12
N PRO A 217 6.44 0.19 0.25
CA PRO A 217 6.31 -1.02 -0.57
C PRO A 217 7.60 -1.38 -1.32
N PHE A 218 8.07 -2.60 -1.07
CA PHE A 218 9.30 -3.21 -1.57
C PHE A 218 10.60 -2.58 -1.08
N GLY A 219 10.56 -1.74 -0.03
CA GLY A 219 11.74 -1.12 0.56
C GLY A 219 12.74 -2.09 1.20
N LYS A 220 12.33 -3.35 1.41
CA LYS A 220 13.16 -4.44 1.94
C LYS A 220 13.78 -5.32 0.86
N ILE A 221 13.37 -5.18 -0.40
CA ILE A 221 13.97 -5.90 -1.51
C ILE A 221 15.22 -5.14 -1.93
N ALA A 222 16.37 -5.80 -1.91
CA ALA A 222 17.60 -5.23 -2.43
C ALA A 222 17.49 -5.01 -3.95
N ASP A 223 18.06 -3.91 -4.43
CA ASP A 223 18.14 -3.58 -5.87
C ASP A 223 19.04 -4.56 -6.64
#